data_AF-A0A7J4QRH0-F1
#
_entry.id   AF-A0A7J4QRH0-F1
#
_cell.length_a   1.000
_cell.length_b   1.000
_cell.length_c   1.000
_cell.angle_alpha   90.00
_cell.angle_beta   90.00
_cell.angle_gamma   90.00
#
_symmetry.space_group_name_H-M   'P 1'
#
loop_
_entity.id
_entity.type
_entity.pdbx_description
1 polymer ?
#
loop_
_entity_poly.entity_id
_entity_poly.type
_entity_poly.pdbx_seq_one_letter_code
_entity_poly.pdbx_strand_id
1 'polypeptide(L)'
;MADVDVNALLWALGLLSIPLFLALPMRIAWQLFTGRGHEESQYRNTVLQIIDAGRQVAPFRATLDDVARSLHIQPSQQRLIEADLFHPLTLSHFLLLPTIIIFPLAAVMALPVIILGLPMLILIETLLIRQRLLVKGLTAIEKLMHWQIIHIPKPHRGITETSTKMNEFSHHVTHFNHVPQGAFLGLFAWLIIHWTFNLDNWAIELAVATGLYIVLLGA
;
A
#
# COMPACT_ATOMS: atom_id res chain seq x y z
N MET A 1 -3.30 -17.02 32.43
CA MET A 1 -2.91 -15.73 31.83
C MET A 1 -1.56 -15.97 31.18
N ALA A 2 -1.45 -15.85 29.86
CA ALA A 2 -0.17 -16.05 29.18
C ALA A 2 0.79 -14.95 29.65
N ASP A 3 1.92 -15.34 30.24
CA ASP A 3 2.99 -14.40 30.58
C ASP A 3 3.42 -13.72 29.27
N VAL A 4 3.19 -12.41 29.20
CA VAL A 4 3.63 -11.62 28.06
C VAL A 4 5.15 -11.67 28.07
N ASP A 5 5.74 -12.29 27.06
CA ASP A 5 7.19 -12.32 26.89
C ASP A 5 7.68 -10.91 26.53
N VAL A 6 8.03 -10.16 27.57
CA VAL A 6 8.50 -8.77 27.49
C VAL A 6 9.71 -8.67 26.56
N ASN A 7 10.55 -9.70 26.51
CA ASN A 7 11.72 -9.72 25.63
C ASN A 7 11.31 -9.79 24.15
N ALA A 8 10.37 -10.68 23.80
CA ALA A 8 9.82 -10.74 22.44
C ALA A 8 9.15 -9.42 22.04
N LEU A 9 8.46 -8.77 22.98
CA LEU A 9 7.83 -7.47 22.74
C LEU A 9 8.86 -6.36 22.49
N LEU A 10 9.96 -6.33 23.25
CA LEU A 10 11.06 -5.39 23.05
C LEU A 10 11.77 -5.60 21.71
N TRP A 11 12.00 -6.85 21.31
CA TRP A 11 12.56 -7.16 19.99
C TRP A 11 11.63 -6.76 18.86
N ALA A 12 10.33 -7.04 18.98
CA ALA A 12 9.34 -6.63 17.99
C ALA A 12 9.27 -5.10 17.86
N LEU A 13 9.27 -4.37 18.98
CA LEU A 13 9.28 -2.91 19.00
C LEU A 13 10.57 -2.35 18.40
N GLY A 14 11.72 -2.95 18.73
CA GLY A 14 13.01 -2.61 18.16
C GLY A 14 13.02 -2.77 16.64
N LEU A 15 12.60 -3.94 16.14
CA LEU A 15 12.54 -4.24 14.71
C LEU A 15 11.60 -3.28 13.96
N LEU A 16 10.42 -2.99 14.53
CA LEU A 16 9.44 -2.09 13.94
C LEU A 16 9.91 -0.63 13.91
N SER A 17 10.82 -0.25 14.81
CA SER A 17 11.40 1.09 14.88
C SER A 17 12.59 1.30 13.92
N ILE A 18 13.17 0.25 13.34
CA ILE A 18 14.34 0.35 12.43
C ILE A 18 14.13 1.34 11.28
N PRO A 19 13.01 1.31 10.53
CA PRO A 19 12.79 2.27 9.44
C PRO A 19 12.75 3.70 9.94
N LEU A 20 12.22 3.93 11.14
CA LEU A 20 12.16 5.24 11.76
C LEU A 20 13.57 5.75 12.11
N PHE A 21 14.41 4.89 12.71
CA PHE A 21 15.80 5.22 13.03
C PHE A 21 16.66 5.52 11.81
N LEU A 22 16.36 4.90 10.66
CA LEU A 22 17.02 5.22 9.38
C LEU A 22 16.48 6.51 8.74
N ALA A 23 15.17 6.75 8.82
CA ALA A 23 14.52 7.91 8.21
C ALA A 23 14.88 9.24 8.92
N LEU A 24 15.03 9.20 10.24
CA LEU A 24 15.27 10.38 11.09
C LEU A 24 16.59 11.13 10.77
N PRO A 25 17.77 10.48 10.73
CA PRO A 25 19.03 11.15 10.40
C PRO A 25 19.01 11.68 8.96
N MET A 26 18.37 10.98 8.04
CA MET A 26 18.21 11.43 6.65
C MET A 26 17.39 12.73 6.57
N ARG A 27 16.30 12.82 7.34
CA ARG A 27 15.49 14.04 7.45
C ARG A 27 16.28 15.19 8.06
N ILE A 28 17.04 14.94 9.12
CA ILE A 28 17.86 15.98 9.77
C ILE A 28 18.94 16.49 8.80
N ALA A 29 19.62 15.58 8.11
CA ALA A 29 20.61 15.93 7.09
C ALA A 29 19.99 16.79 5.98
N TRP A 30 18.81 16.40 5.47
CA TRP A 30 18.09 17.19 4.48
C TRP A 30 17.79 18.61 4.98
N GLN A 31 17.23 18.74 6.18
CA GLN A 31 16.94 20.06 6.78
C GLN A 31 18.18 20.94 7.00
N LEU A 32 19.36 20.34 7.22
CA LEU A 32 20.61 21.07 7.29
C LEU A 32 21.09 21.50 5.91
N PHE A 33 20.89 20.68 4.88
CA PHE A 33 21.27 20.98 3.48
C PHE A 33 20.35 21.98 2.78
N THR A 34 19.04 21.97 3.06
CA THR A 34 18.08 22.95 2.51
C THR A 34 18.30 24.35 3.10
N GLY A 35 19.15 24.45 4.13
CA GLY A 35 19.59 25.71 4.70
C GLY A 35 18.64 26.27 5.76
N ARG A 36 19.21 26.64 6.92
CA ARG A 36 18.52 27.31 8.05
C ARG A 36 19.05 28.73 8.29
N GLY A 37 19.72 29.31 7.30
CA GLY A 37 20.28 30.65 7.37
C GLY A 37 19.20 31.71 7.51
N HIS A 38 19.57 32.86 8.09
CA HIS A 38 18.67 34.00 8.21
C HIS A 38 18.16 34.47 6.83
N GLU A 39 19.06 34.53 5.84
CA GLU A 39 18.79 34.90 4.45
C GLU A 39 17.77 33.96 3.79
N GLU A 40 17.94 32.65 3.98
CA GLU A 40 17.06 31.61 3.43
C GLU A 40 15.66 31.67 4.07
N SER A 41 15.58 32.01 5.36
CA SER A 41 14.30 32.22 6.07
C SER A 41 13.57 33.46 5.55
N GLN A 42 14.30 34.54 5.25
CA GLN A 42 13.75 35.77 4.69
C GLN A 42 13.23 35.55 3.26
N TYR A 43 13.97 34.79 2.45
CA TYR A 43 13.51 34.37 1.13
C TYR A 43 12.24 33.52 1.20
N ARG A 44 12.21 32.50 2.08
CA ARG A 44 11.03 31.64 2.30
C ARG A 44 9.79 32.46 2.68
N ASN A 45 9.92 33.42 3.60
CA ASN A 45 8.80 34.27 4.01
C ASN A 45 8.26 35.13 2.85
N THR A 46 9.15 35.61 1.98
CA THR A 46 8.75 36.37 0.79
C THR A 46 7.95 35.50 -0.18
N VAL A 47 8.38 34.27 -0.42
CA VAL A 47 7.63 33.32 -1.28
C VAL A 47 6.29 32.93 -0.63
N LEU A 48 6.28 32.67 0.68
CA LEU A 48 5.05 32.37 1.43
C LEU A 48 4.04 33.52 1.34
N GLN A 49 4.48 34.77 1.43
CA GLN A 49 3.59 35.92 1.28
C GLN A 49 2.90 35.97 -0.09
N ILE A 50 3.57 35.54 -1.16
CA ILE A 50 2.99 35.46 -2.50
C ILE A 50 1.95 34.32 -2.57
N ILE A 51 2.27 33.17 -1.97
CA ILE A 51 1.39 31.98 -1.92
C ILE A 51 0.15 32.26 -1.05
N ASP A 52 0.33 32.84 0.14
CA ASP A 52 -0.74 33.21 1.07
C ASP A 52 -1.66 34.27 0.45
N ALA A 53 -1.14 35.12 -0.44
CA ALA A 53 -1.94 36.05 -1.23
C ALA A 53 -2.74 35.37 -2.38
N GLY A 54 -2.66 34.05 -2.51
CA GLY A 54 -3.33 33.27 -3.56
C GLY A 54 -2.80 33.54 -4.96
N ARG A 55 -1.61 34.12 -5.10
CA ARG A 55 -1.03 34.49 -6.39
C ARG A 55 -0.11 33.40 -6.91
N GLN A 56 -0.14 33.19 -8.24
CA GLN A 56 0.81 32.30 -8.89
C GLN A 56 2.23 32.86 -8.75
N VAL A 57 3.21 31.99 -8.53
CA VAL A 57 4.60 32.39 -8.28
C VAL A 57 5.36 32.72 -9.57
N ALA A 58 4.95 32.16 -10.71
CA ALA A 58 5.63 32.33 -12.01
C ALA A 58 5.78 33.81 -12.47
N PRO A 59 4.78 34.70 -12.34
CA PRO A 59 4.92 36.11 -12.69
C PRO A 59 5.92 36.87 -11.81
N PHE A 60 6.18 36.39 -10.58
CA PHE A 60 7.10 37.00 -9.62
C PHE A 60 8.53 36.44 -9.75
N ARG A 61 8.84 35.69 -10.81
CA ARG A 61 10.16 35.04 -10.96
C ARG A 61 11.30 36.05 -10.98
N ALA A 62 11.18 37.12 -11.77
CA ALA A 62 12.21 38.15 -11.85
C ALA A 62 12.45 38.82 -10.49
N THR A 63 11.37 39.16 -9.78
CA THR A 63 11.47 39.76 -8.43
C THR A 63 12.07 38.79 -7.41
N LEU A 64 11.75 37.50 -7.48
CA LEU A 64 12.32 36.49 -6.61
C LEU A 64 13.81 36.25 -6.90
N ASP A 65 14.21 36.26 -8.16
CA ASP A 65 15.61 36.14 -8.55
C ASP A 65 16.43 37.37 -8.09
N ASP A 66 15.84 38.58 -8.11
CA ASP A 66 16.46 39.79 -7.58
C ASP A 66 16.60 39.76 -6.04
N VAL A 67 15.55 39.30 -5.33
CA VAL A 67 15.61 39.10 -3.87
C VAL A 67 16.65 38.05 -3.52
N ALA A 68 16.69 36.91 -4.22
CA ALA A 68 17.68 35.87 -4.01
C ALA A 68 19.11 36.40 -4.22
N ARG A 69 19.32 37.22 -5.25
CA ARG A 69 20.61 37.87 -5.53
C ARG A 69 20.99 38.89 -4.45
N SER A 70 20.03 39.65 -3.92
CA SER A 70 20.27 40.58 -2.79
C SER A 70 20.66 39.87 -1.49
N LEU A 71 20.12 38.66 -1.29
CA LEU A 71 20.36 37.80 -0.14
C LEU A 71 21.55 36.86 -0.36
N HIS A 72 22.31 37.02 -1.45
CA HIS A 72 23.49 36.20 -1.80
C HIS A 72 23.23 34.68 -1.83
N ILE A 73 21.98 34.27 -2.08
CA ILE A 73 21.58 32.85 -2.13
C ILE A 73 22.03 32.26 -3.47
N GLN A 74 22.68 31.10 -3.45
CA GLN A 74 23.06 30.42 -4.69
C GLN A 74 21.83 29.94 -5.47
N PRO A 75 21.82 29.96 -6.81
CA PRO A 75 20.70 29.48 -7.62
C PRO A 75 20.31 28.02 -7.34
N SER A 76 21.26 27.18 -6.93
CA SER A 76 21.03 25.80 -6.49
C SER A 76 20.22 25.74 -5.19
N GLN A 77 20.58 26.56 -4.20
CA GLN A 77 19.89 26.67 -2.92
C GLN A 77 18.50 27.27 -3.08
N GLN A 78 18.34 28.30 -3.93
CA GLN A 78 17.05 28.88 -4.26
C GLN A 78 16.08 27.80 -4.79
N ARG A 79 16.54 26.98 -5.74
CA ARG A 79 15.74 25.87 -6.29
C ARG A 79 15.35 24.84 -5.23
N LEU A 80 16.25 24.54 -4.29
CA LEU A 80 15.97 23.61 -3.19
C LEU A 80 14.90 24.17 -2.24
N ILE A 81 14.99 25.46 -1.88
CA ILE A 81 14.02 26.11 -0.98
C ILE A 81 12.65 26.20 -1.65
N GLU A 82 12.57 26.58 -2.93
CA GLU A 82 11.33 26.62 -3.68
C GLU A 82 10.72 25.22 -3.83
N ALA A 83 11.53 24.21 -4.17
CA ALA A 83 11.05 22.84 -4.31
C ALA A 83 10.52 22.27 -2.99
N ASP A 84 11.20 22.52 -1.87
CA ASP A 84 10.73 22.13 -0.54
C ASP A 84 9.46 22.87 -0.11
N LEU A 85 9.27 24.12 -0.55
CA LEU A 85 8.05 24.88 -0.25
C LEU A 85 6.83 24.37 -1.03
N PHE A 86 7.00 24.02 -2.31
CA PHE A 86 5.91 23.49 -3.13
C PHE A 86 5.63 22.00 -2.87
N HIS A 87 6.67 21.22 -2.59
CA HIS A 87 6.60 19.78 -2.37
C HIS A 87 7.32 19.41 -1.07
N PRO A 88 6.71 19.70 0.10
CA PRO A 88 7.36 19.49 1.37
C PRO A 88 7.72 18.02 1.58
N LEU A 89 9.00 17.76 1.80
CA LEU A 89 9.50 16.41 2.09
C LEU A 89 9.13 16.02 3.52
N THR A 90 7.95 15.43 3.68
CA THR A 90 7.44 14.95 4.97
C THR A 90 8.17 13.70 5.45
N LEU A 91 8.05 13.39 6.74
CA LEU A 91 8.63 12.19 7.35
C LEU A 91 8.25 10.90 6.60
N SER A 92 7.04 10.82 6.06
CA SER A 92 6.56 9.69 5.27
C SER A 92 7.41 9.41 4.03
N HIS A 93 7.94 10.44 3.37
CA HIS A 93 8.82 10.28 2.22
C HIS A 93 10.18 9.70 2.63
N PHE A 94 10.71 10.11 3.79
CA PHE A 94 11.95 9.56 4.33
C PHE A 94 11.79 8.15 4.87
N LEU A 95 10.59 7.73 5.28
CA LEU A 95 10.30 6.34 5.65
C LEU A 95 10.35 5.39 4.45
N LEU A 96 10.06 5.89 3.23
CA LEU A 96 10.13 5.09 2.01
C LEU A 96 11.56 4.85 1.53
N LEU A 97 12.50 5.76 1.81
CA LEU A 97 13.90 5.64 1.38
C LEU A 97 14.57 4.36 1.90
N PRO A 98 14.50 4.01 3.20
CA PRO A 98 14.99 2.73 3.70
C PRO A 98 14.27 1.54 3.06
N THR A 99 12.96 1.64 2.82
CA THR A 99 12.19 0.59 2.16
C THR A 99 12.70 0.33 0.74
N ILE A 100 13.05 1.38 -0.02
CA ILE A 100 13.60 1.23 -1.38
C ILE A 100 14.94 0.49 -1.34
N ILE A 101 15.78 0.72 -0.33
CA ILE A 101 17.07 0.04 -0.16
C ILE A 101 16.87 -1.44 0.18
N ILE A 102 15.90 -1.76 1.04
CA ILE A 102 15.63 -3.13 1.52
C ILE A 102 14.79 -3.94 0.52
N PHE A 103 13.99 -3.27 -0.31
CA PHE A 103 13.07 -3.90 -1.28
C PHE A 103 13.72 -4.96 -2.19
N PRO A 104 14.86 -4.72 -2.87
CA PRO A 104 15.45 -5.74 -3.74
C PRO A 104 15.84 -7.01 -2.96
N LEU A 105 16.34 -6.86 -1.74
CA LEU A 105 16.67 -7.99 -0.88
C LEU A 105 15.41 -8.75 -0.45
N ALA A 106 14.37 -8.03 -0.01
CA ALA A 106 13.09 -8.62 0.35
C ALA A 106 12.43 -9.35 -0.84
N ALA A 107 12.53 -8.80 -2.05
CA ALA A 107 12.01 -9.42 -3.27
C ALA A 107 12.72 -10.75 -3.57
N VAL A 108 14.04 -10.82 -3.41
CA VAL A 108 14.81 -12.07 -3.56
C VAL A 108 14.38 -13.10 -2.51
N MET A 109 14.17 -12.68 -1.26
CA MET A 109 13.73 -13.58 -0.18
C MET A 109 12.30 -14.09 -0.40
N ALA A 110 11.42 -13.28 -0.99
CA ALA A 110 10.04 -13.67 -1.31
C ALA A 110 9.95 -14.53 -2.60
N LEU A 111 11.01 -14.57 -3.41
CA LEU A 111 11.03 -15.23 -4.71
C LEU A 111 10.62 -16.72 -4.67
N PRO A 112 11.08 -17.55 -3.71
CA PRO A 112 10.65 -18.94 -3.61
C PRO A 112 9.15 -19.09 -3.35
N VAL A 113 8.58 -18.22 -2.51
CA VAL A 113 7.15 -18.20 -2.21
C VAL A 113 6.37 -17.79 -3.44
N ILE A 114 6.85 -16.81 -4.21
CA ILE A 114 6.22 -16.38 -5.46
C ILE A 114 6.27 -17.49 -6.50
N ILE A 115 7.41 -18.18 -6.67
CA ILE A 115 7.55 -19.31 -7.60
C ILE A 115 6.52 -20.42 -7.31
N LEU A 116 6.23 -20.68 -6.03
CA LEU A 116 5.24 -21.68 -5.62
C LEU A 116 3.79 -21.15 -5.65
N GLY A 117 3.59 -19.90 -5.25
CA GLY A 117 2.26 -19.29 -5.15
C GLY A 117 1.66 -18.95 -6.52
N LEU A 118 2.48 -18.50 -7.47
CA LEU A 118 2.05 -18.10 -8.81
C LEU A 118 1.38 -19.24 -9.60
N PRO A 119 1.94 -20.46 -9.70
CA PRO A 119 1.26 -21.57 -10.38
C PRO A 119 -0.04 -21.98 -9.67
N MET A 120 -0.10 -21.90 -8.34
CA MET A 120 -1.32 -22.15 -7.58
C MET A 120 -2.41 -21.10 -7.90
N LEU A 121 -2.03 -19.82 -8.02
CA LEU A 121 -2.94 -18.74 -8.38
C LEU A 121 -3.49 -18.94 -9.80
N ILE A 122 -2.62 -19.26 -10.77
CA ILE A 122 -3.04 -19.58 -12.15
C ILE A 122 -4.00 -20.78 -12.17
N LEU A 123 -3.73 -21.82 -11.37
CA LEU A 123 -4.60 -22.98 -11.26
C LEU A 123 -5.98 -22.60 -10.73
N ILE A 124 -6.04 -21.81 -9.65
CA ILE A 124 -7.29 -21.31 -9.06
C ILE A 124 -8.04 -20.45 -10.06
N GLU A 125 -7.38 -19.51 -10.74
CA GLU A 125 -8.00 -18.67 -11.78
C GLU A 125 -8.60 -19.55 -12.89
N THR A 126 -7.84 -20.52 -13.36
CA THR A 126 -8.28 -21.43 -14.42
C THR A 126 -9.49 -22.24 -13.97
N LEU A 127 -9.47 -22.78 -12.75
CA LEU A 127 -10.55 -23.59 -12.20
C LEU A 127 -11.80 -22.76 -11.89
N LEU A 128 -11.67 -21.64 -11.18
CA LEU A 128 -12.81 -20.85 -10.72
C LEU A 128 -13.40 -19.97 -11.83
N ILE A 129 -12.54 -19.27 -12.58
CA ILE A 129 -12.95 -18.28 -13.57
C ILE A 129 -13.04 -18.91 -14.96
N ARG A 130 -11.96 -19.48 -15.48
CA ARG A 130 -11.93 -19.97 -16.87
C ARG A 130 -12.88 -21.15 -17.11
N GLN A 131 -13.02 -22.07 -16.16
CA GLN A 131 -14.01 -23.16 -16.24
C GLN A 131 -15.43 -22.74 -15.84
N ARG A 132 -15.65 -21.44 -15.56
CA ARG A 132 -16.93 -20.86 -15.14
C ARG A 132 -17.56 -21.57 -13.93
N LEU A 133 -16.75 -22.17 -13.04
CA LEU A 133 -17.26 -22.84 -11.84
C LEU A 133 -17.96 -21.85 -10.91
N LEU A 134 -17.46 -20.62 -10.81
CA LEU A 134 -18.12 -19.55 -10.06
C LEU A 134 -19.52 -19.26 -10.61
N VAL A 135 -19.66 -19.16 -11.94
CA VAL A 135 -20.95 -18.90 -12.59
C VAL A 135 -21.90 -20.08 -12.39
N LYS A 136 -21.40 -21.32 -12.57
CA LYS A 136 -22.19 -22.53 -12.35
C LYS A 136 -22.67 -22.65 -10.90
N GLY A 137 -21.81 -22.34 -9.93
CA GLY A 137 -22.16 -22.31 -8.51
C GLY A 137 -23.20 -21.25 -8.20
N LEU A 138 -23.06 -20.05 -8.76
CA LEU A 138 -24.03 -18.97 -8.57
C LEU A 138 -25.40 -19.33 -9.16
N THR A 139 -25.44 -19.89 -10.36
CA THR A 139 -26.68 -20.38 -10.99
C THR A 139 -27.30 -21.56 -10.24
N ALA A 140 -26.47 -22.43 -9.64
CA ALA A 140 -26.97 -23.52 -8.81
C ALA A 140 -27.62 -23.01 -7.52
N ILE A 141 -27.02 -22.01 -6.85
CA ILE A 141 -27.59 -21.36 -5.66
C ILE A 141 -28.85 -20.57 -6.03
N GLU A 142 -28.84 -19.84 -7.14
CA GLU A 142 -30.01 -19.11 -7.66
C GLU A 142 -31.20 -20.05 -7.89
N LYS A 143 -30.95 -21.21 -8.51
CA LYS A 143 -31.96 -22.23 -8.77
C LYS A 143 -32.49 -22.88 -7.49
N LEU A 144 -31.67 -22.95 -6.45
CA LEU A 144 -32.03 -23.57 -5.17
C LEU A 144 -32.77 -22.59 -4.25
N MET A 145 -32.43 -21.31 -4.30
CA MET A 145 -32.92 -20.27 -3.38
C MET A 145 -33.95 -19.31 -3.98
N HIS A 146 -34.34 -19.46 -5.26
CA HIS A 146 -35.25 -18.55 -5.99
C HIS A 146 -34.86 -17.05 -5.87
N TRP A 147 -33.59 -16.78 -5.64
CA TRP A 147 -33.09 -15.42 -5.46
C TRP A 147 -33.02 -14.77 -6.84
N GLN A 148 -34.09 -14.09 -7.26
CA GLN A 148 -34.06 -13.29 -8.49
C GLN A 148 -33.02 -12.19 -8.34
N ILE A 149 -31.87 -12.37 -8.98
CA ILE A 149 -30.84 -11.35 -9.07
C ILE A 149 -31.40 -10.24 -9.96
N ILE A 150 -31.81 -9.13 -9.34
CA ILE A 150 -32.17 -7.91 -10.07
C ILE A 150 -30.89 -7.40 -10.74
N HIS A 151 -30.73 -7.72 -12.01
CA HIS A 151 -29.66 -7.16 -12.84
C HIS A 151 -29.91 -5.66 -13.00
N ILE A 152 -29.17 -4.85 -12.25
CA ILE A 152 -29.03 -3.42 -12.56
C ILE A 152 -28.06 -3.36 -13.75
N PRO A 153 -28.51 -2.97 -14.96
CA PRO A 153 -27.61 -2.85 -16.10
C PRO A 153 -26.55 -1.80 -15.76
N LYS A 154 -25.28 -2.21 -15.79
CA LYS A 154 -24.19 -1.26 -15.64
C LYS A 154 -24.26 -0.29 -16.83
N PRO A 155 -24.30 1.03 -16.61
CA PRO A 155 -24.29 2.00 -17.68
C PRO A 155 -22.90 1.99 -18.31
N HIS A 156 -22.69 1.14 -19.30
CA HIS A 156 -21.52 1.16 -20.15
C HIS A 156 -21.63 2.41 -21.02
N ARG A 157 -21.01 3.49 -20.53
CA ARG A 157 -20.78 4.70 -21.31
C ARG A 157 -19.84 4.32 -22.46
N GLY A 158 -20.30 4.57 -23.69
CA GLY A 158 -19.69 4.06 -24.91
C GLY A 158 -18.19 4.25 -24.97
N ILE A 159 -17.47 3.14 -25.19
CA ILE A 159 -16.12 3.15 -25.71
C ILE A 159 -16.12 2.04 -26.75
N THR A 160 -15.96 2.45 -28.00
CA THR A 160 -15.87 1.60 -29.17
C THR A 160 -14.87 0.49 -28.95
N GLU A 161 -15.31 -0.75 -29.13
CA GLU A 161 -14.48 -1.94 -29.14
C GLU A 161 -13.49 -1.89 -30.30
N THR A 162 -12.24 -1.57 -29.99
CA THR A 162 -11.12 -2.02 -30.82
C THR A 162 -10.49 -3.20 -30.11
N SER A 163 -10.95 -4.39 -30.51
CA SER A 163 -10.35 -5.69 -30.23
C SER A 163 -8.91 -5.73 -30.73
N THR A 164 -7.96 -5.19 -29.96
CA THR A 164 -6.51 -5.48 -30.06
C THR A 164 -5.75 -4.68 -29.00
N LYS A 165 -5.83 -5.15 -27.74
CA LYS A 165 -4.76 -5.13 -26.72
C LYS A 165 -5.36 -5.60 -25.39
N MET A 166 -5.67 -6.89 -25.35
CA MET A 166 -5.94 -7.64 -24.13
C MET A 166 -4.63 -7.74 -23.33
N ASN A 167 -4.29 -6.68 -22.60
CA ASN A 167 -3.34 -6.75 -21.50
C ASN A 167 -4.00 -6.10 -20.28
N GLU A 168 -5.15 -6.67 -19.90
CA GLU A 168 -6.04 -6.21 -18.84
C GLU A 168 -5.55 -6.58 -17.43
N PHE A 169 -4.24 -6.51 -17.18
CA PHE A 169 -3.73 -6.60 -15.80
C PHE A 169 -4.16 -5.40 -14.95
N SER A 170 -4.52 -4.25 -15.57
CA SER A 170 -4.99 -3.05 -14.84
C SER A 170 -6.44 -3.11 -14.38
N HIS A 171 -7.30 -3.90 -15.03
CA HIS A 171 -8.71 -4.02 -14.64
C HIS A 171 -8.96 -5.09 -13.57
N HIS A 172 -8.00 -6.00 -13.34
CA HIS A 172 -8.10 -7.05 -12.33
C HIS A 172 -7.67 -6.59 -10.91
N VAL A 173 -6.86 -5.52 -10.81
CA VAL A 173 -6.29 -5.05 -9.53
C VAL A 173 -7.29 -4.23 -8.70
N THR A 174 -8.30 -3.62 -9.31
CA THR A 174 -9.27 -2.76 -8.59
C THR A 174 -10.33 -3.55 -7.81
N HIS A 175 -10.49 -4.85 -8.08
CA HIS A 175 -11.41 -5.73 -7.35
C HIS A 175 -10.70 -6.72 -6.41
N PHE A 176 -9.37 -6.71 -6.37
CA PHE A 176 -8.56 -7.67 -5.60
C PHE A 176 -8.47 -7.34 -4.09
N ASN A 177 -9.18 -6.32 -3.60
CA ASN A 177 -9.12 -5.94 -2.18
C ASN A 177 -10.13 -6.69 -1.29
N HIS A 178 -11.18 -7.32 -1.85
CA HIS A 178 -12.24 -7.98 -1.05
C HIS A 178 -12.21 -9.51 -1.12
N VAL A 179 -11.63 -10.10 -2.16
CA VAL A 179 -11.55 -11.57 -2.33
C VAL A 179 -10.49 -12.24 -1.42
N PRO A 180 -9.33 -11.63 -1.12
CA PRO A 180 -8.33 -12.30 -0.28
C PRO A 180 -8.76 -12.45 1.18
N GLN A 181 -9.67 -11.61 1.68
CA GLN A 181 -10.01 -11.57 3.10
C GLN A 181 -10.63 -12.88 3.59
N GLY A 182 -11.54 -13.49 2.81
CA GLY A 182 -12.14 -14.78 3.16
C GLY A 182 -11.12 -15.93 3.15
N ALA A 183 -10.22 -15.95 2.17
CA ALA A 183 -9.16 -16.96 2.10
C ALA A 183 -8.14 -16.82 3.24
N PHE A 184 -7.70 -15.60 3.56
CA PHE A 184 -6.81 -15.34 4.69
C PHE A 184 -7.46 -15.65 6.03
N LEU A 185 -8.75 -15.35 6.20
CA LEU A 185 -9.49 -15.68 7.41
C LEU A 185 -9.64 -17.20 7.61
N GLY A 186 -9.90 -17.95 6.53
CA GLY A 186 -9.96 -19.41 6.57
C GLY A 186 -8.61 -20.04 6.88
N LEU A 187 -7.54 -19.52 6.27
CA LEU A 187 -6.18 -19.97 6.53
C LEU A 187 -5.76 -19.65 7.97
N PHE A 188 -6.13 -18.47 8.49
CA PHE A 188 -5.92 -18.07 9.88
C PHE A 188 -6.68 -18.96 10.87
N ALA A 189 -7.96 -19.25 10.61
CA ALA A 189 -8.76 -20.15 11.44
C ALA A 189 -8.14 -21.55 11.53
N TRP A 190 -7.68 -22.10 10.39
CA TRP A 190 -6.97 -23.37 10.37
C TRP A 190 -5.66 -23.33 11.14
N LEU A 191 -4.83 -22.30 10.93
CA LEU A 191 -3.56 -22.13 11.65
C LEU A 191 -3.75 -22.03 13.17
N ILE A 192 -4.76 -21.30 13.65
CA ILE A 192 -5.09 -21.23 15.08
C ILE A 192 -5.35 -22.62 15.63
N ILE A 193 -6.18 -23.42 14.95
CA ILE A 193 -6.60 -24.72 15.47
C ILE A 193 -5.49 -25.75 15.36
N HIS A 194 -4.76 -25.76 14.23
CA HIS A 194 -3.62 -26.63 14.01
C HIS A 194 -2.56 -26.44 15.10
N TRP A 195 -2.19 -25.19 15.39
CA TRP A 195 -1.16 -24.89 16.38
C TRP A 195 -1.64 -24.95 17.83
N THR A 196 -2.89 -24.56 18.12
CA THR A 196 -3.40 -24.50 19.50
C THR A 196 -3.83 -25.87 20.01
N PHE A 197 -4.47 -26.68 19.16
CA PHE A 197 -5.07 -27.94 19.59
C PHE A 197 -4.25 -29.18 19.21
N ASN A 198 -3.29 -29.06 18.28
CA ASN A 198 -2.37 -30.14 17.84
C ASN A 198 -3.03 -31.53 17.83
N LEU A 199 -4.15 -31.63 17.10
CA LEU A 199 -4.99 -32.82 17.10
C LEU A 199 -4.37 -33.86 16.17
N ASP A 200 -4.17 -35.09 16.65
CA ASP A 200 -3.61 -36.20 15.87
C ASP A 200 -4.45 -36.60 14.63
N ASN A 201 -5.70 -36.14 14.56
CA ASN A 201 -6.63 -36.47 13.48
C ASN A 201 -7.00 -35.24 12.62
N TRP A 202 -6.43 -35.22 11.42
CA TRP A 202 -6.63 -34.18 10.40
C TRP A 202 -8.10 -33.89 10.08
N ALA A 203 -8.99 -34.90 10.09
CA ALA A 203 -10.40 -34.70 9.77
C ALA A 203 -11.17 -33.90 10.85
N ILE A 204 -10.82 -34.13 12.13
CA ILE A 204 -11.44 -33.43 13.26
C ILE A 204 -10.92 -31.99 13.31
N GLU A 205 -9.62 -31.82 13.05
CA GLU A 205 -8.99 -30.52 12.97
C GLU A 205 -9.65 -29.64 11.89
N LEU A 206 -9.88 -30.19 10.71
CA LEU A 206 -10.54 -29.49 9.61
C LEU A 206 -12.01 -29.14 9.92
N ALA A 207 -12.74 -30.03 10.61
CA ALA A 207 -14.12 -29.79 11.01
C ALA A 207 -14.24 -28.63 12.01
N VAL A 208 -13.35 -28.59 13.01
CA VAL A 208 -13.30 -27.51 14.00
C VAL A 208 -12.86 -26.20 13.35
N ALA A 209 -11.90 -26.25 12.41
CA ALA A 209 -11.44 -25.07 11.65
C ALA A 209 -12.53 -24.48 10.77
N THR A 210 -13.30 -25.34 10.11
CA THR A 210 -14.45 -24.92 9.32
C THR A 210 -15.53 -24.29 10.21
N GLY A 211 -15.81 -24.86 11.38
CA GLY A 211 -16.74 -24.29 12.35
C GLY A 211 -16.32 -22.90 12.83
N LEU A 212 -15.05 -22.74 13.22
CA LEU A 212 -14.50 -21.46 13.67
C LEU A 212 -14.47 -20.41 12.54
N TYR A 213 -14.16 -20.83 11.32
CA TYR A 213 -14.22 -19.98 10.14
C TYR A 213 -15.64 -19.45 9.86
N ILE A 214 -16.67 -20.31 9.95
CA ILE A 214 -18.07 -19.91 9.77
C ILE A 214 -18.49 -18.86 10.81
N VAL A 215 -18.08 -19.04 12.07
CA VAL A 215 -18.36 -18.06 13.14
C VAL A 215 -17.66 -16.73 12.88
N LEU A 216 -16.39 -16.75 12.47
CA LEU A 216 -15.63 -15.54 12.15
C LEU A 216 -16.15 -14.81 10.90
N LEU A 217 -16.76 -15.53 9.96
CA LEU A 217 -17.32 -14.95 8.74
C LEU A 217 -18.73 -14.40 8.95
N GLY A 218 -19.45 -14.90 9.95
CA GLY A 218 -20.78 -14.45 10.35
C GLY A 218 -20.81 -13.32 11.39
N ALA A 219 -19.65 -12.92 11.93
CA ALA A 219 -19.47 -11.82 12.87
C ALA A 219 -19.03 -10.53 12.16
#